data_AF-A0A6I7LWK1-F1
#
_entry.id   AF-A0A6I7LWK1-F1
#
_cell.length_a   1.000
_cell.length_b   1.000
_cell.length_c   1.000
_cell.angle_alpha   90.00
_cell.angle_beta   90.00
_cell.angle_gamma   90.00
#
_symmetry.space_group_name_H-M   'P 1'
#
loop_
_entity.id
_entity.type
_entity.pdbx_description
1 polymer ?
#
loop_
_entity_poly.entity_id
_entity_poly.type
_entity_poly.pdbx_seq_one_letter_code
_entity_poly.pdbx_strand_id
1 'polypeptide(L)' 'MIDRTTDPLEAIKIAMQREQEAFDFYNEHAKLFENEATREMFLYLAKEEAKHKAKLQEELDKNYLYEM' A
#
# COMPACT_ATOMS: atom_id res chain seq x y z
N MET A 1 -4.41 -5.45 -15.08
CA MET A 1 -4.59 -6.55 -14.10
C MET A 1 -3.25 -7.24 -13.98
N ILE A 2 -2.76 -7.52 -12.77
CA ILE A 2 -1.48 -8.24 -12.61
C ILE A 2 -1.71 -9.70 -12.98
N ASP A 3 -0.89 -10.25 -13.88
CA ASP A 3 -0.95 -11.64 -14.31
C ASP A 3 0.46 -12.26 -14.42
N ARG A 4 0.55 -13.52 -14.89
CA ARG A 4 1.82 -14.27 -14.99
C ARG A 4 2.80 -13.71 -16.03
N THR A 5 2.40 -12.76 -16.85
CA THR A 5 3.23 -12.11 -17.87
C THR A 5 3.66 -10.70 -17.48
N THR A 6 3.14 -10.19 -16.35
CA THR A 6 3.51 -8.87 -15.85
C THR A 6 4.96 -8.89 -15.37
N ASP A 7 5.74 -7.90 -15.81
CA ASP A 7 7.10 -7.69 -15.32
C ASP A 7 7.11 -7.51 -13.79
N PRO A 8 8.02 -8.17 -13.05
CA PRO A 8 8.05 -8.07 -11.59
C PRO A 8 8.17 -6.64 -11.05
N LEU A 9 8.94 -5.75 -11.70
CA LEU A 9 9.09 -4.36 -11.26
C LEU A 9 7.80 -3.58 -11.51
N GLU A 10 7.15 -3.79 -12.64
CA GLU A 10 5.83 -3.21 -12.91
C GLU A 10 4.77 -3.72 -11.94
N ALA A 11 4.80 -5.01 -11.59
CA ALA A 11 3.90 -5.59 -10.59
C ALA A 11 4.07 -4.91 -9.21
N ILE A 12 5.32 -4.65 -8.79
CA ILE A 12 5.61 -3.94 -7.53
C ILE A 12 5.10 -2.50 -7.58
N LYS A 13 5.33 -1.76 -8.68
CA LYS A 13 4.81 -0.39 -8.83
C LYS A 13 3.28 -0.34 -8.77
N ILE A 14 2.60 -1.27 -9.45
CA ILE A 14 1.14 -1.38 -9.40
C ILE A 14 0.69 -1.70 -7.97
N ALA A 15 1.35 -2.63 -7.27
CA ALA A 15 1.02 -2.95 -5.89
C ALA A 15 1.16 -1.72 -4.99
N MET A 16 2.26 -0.97 -5.09
CA MET A 16 2.47 0.26 -4.32
C MET A 16 1.41 1.33 -4.57
N GLN A 17 0.93 1.48 -5.81
CA GLN A 17 -0.18 2.37 -6.12
C GLN A 17 -1.45 1.94 -5.39
N ARG A 18 -1.76 0.63 -5.38
CA ARG A 18 -2.92 0.09 -4.67
C ARG A 18 -2.83 0.27 -3.17
N GLU A 19 -1.64 0.11 -2.58
CA GLU A 19 -1.43 0.40 -1.15
C GLU A 19 -1.69 1.89 -0.83
N GLN A 20 -1.30 2.80 -1.73
CA GLN A 20 -1.60 4.23 -1.58
C GLN A 20 -3.12 4.49 -1.66
N GLU A 21 -3.80 3.93 -2.65
CA GLU A 21 -5.26 4.07 -2.79
C GLU A 21 -6.01 3.52 -1.57
N ALA A 22 -5.56 2.39 -1.01
CA ALA A 22 -6.12 1.81 0.21
C ALA A 22 -5.84 2.68 1.45
N PHE A 23 -4.62 3.21 1.59
CA PHE A 23 -4.27 4.17 2.63
C PHE A 23 -5.19 5.40 2.63
N ASP A 24 -5.37 6.00 1.46
CA ASP A 24 -6.22 7.19 1.29
C ASP A 24 -7.69 6.85 1.58
N PHE A 25 -8.16 5.71 1.07
CA PHE A 25 -9.50 5.19 1.35
C PHE A 25 -9.75 5.08 2.85
N TYR A 26 -8.87 4.41 3.60
CA TYR A 26 -9.08 4.21 5.03
C TYR A 26 -9.01 5.51 5.82
N ASN A 27 -8.11 6.44 5.46
CA ASN A 27 -8.03 7.74 6.13
C ASN A 27 -9.26 8.62 5.88
N GLU A 28 -9.78 8.66 4.65
CA GLU A 28 -10.99 9.42 4.35
C GLU A 28 -12.21 8.82 5.05
N HIS A 29 -12.32 7.49 5.09
CA HIS A 29 -13.45 6.82 5.74
C HIS A 29 -13.38 6.91 7.26
N ALA A 30 -12.19 6.95 7.87
CA ALA A 30 -12.04 7.20 9.30
C ALA A 30 -12.72 8.51 9.74
N LYS A 31 -12.77 9.53 8.86
CA LYS A 31 -13.42 10.82 9.14
C LYS A 31 -14.95 10.75 9.14
N LEU A 32 -15.53 9.70 8.54
CA LEU A 32 -16.98 9.54 8.41
C LEU A 32 -17.63 8.87 9.63
N PHE A 33 -16.85 8.27 10.52
CA PHE A 33 -17.36 7.54 11.68
C PHE A 33 -17.28 8.36 12.97
N GLU A 34 -18.42 8.53 13.63
CA GLU A 34 -18.50 9.14 14.97
C GLU A 34 -18.04 8.17 16.08
N ASN A 35 -18.25 6.86 15.87
CA ASN A 35 -17.80 5.84 16.80
C ASN A 35 -16.27 5.75 16.83
N GLU A 36 -15.69 5.95 18.00
CA GLU A 36 -14.24 5.97 18.21
C GLU A 36 -13.56 4.64 17.84
N ALA A 37 -14.12 3.51 18.25
CA ALA A 37 -13.51 2.20 17.95
C ALA A 37 -13.49 1.92 16.43
N THR A 38 -14.54 2.28 15.70
CA THR A 38 -14.55 2.15 14.23
C THR A 38 -13.53 3.08 13.59
N ARG A 39 -13.46 4.36 14.02
CA ARG A 39 -12.45 5.31 13.53
C ARG A 39 -11.04 4.79 13.76
N GLU A 40 -10.74 4.27 14.95
CA GLU A 40 -9.43 3.71 15.29
C GLU A 40 -9.09 2.49 14.43
N MET A 41 -10.06 1.62 14.15
CA MET A 41 -9.86 0.48 13.25
C MET A 41 -9.46 0.93 11.84
N PHE A 42 -10.14 1.94 11.27
CA PHE A 42 -9.78 2.47 9.95
C PHE A 42 -8.39 3.13 9.95
N LEU A 43 -8.06 3.91 10.99
CA LEU A 43 -6.73 4.52 11.11
C LEU A 43 -5.62 3.47 11.30
N TYR A 44 -5.92 2.36 11.97
CA TYR A 44 -5.03 1.22 12.07
C TYR A 44 -4.78 0.58 10.70
N LEU A 45 -5.84 0.32 9.93
CA LEU A 45 -5.71 -0.24 8.58
C LEU A 45 -4.89 0.68 7.67
N ALA A 46 -5.15 1.99 7.69
CA ALA A 46 -4.33 2.97 6.97
C ALA A 46 -2.85 2.84 7.34
N LYS A 47 -2.51 2.74 8.63
CA LYS A 47 -1.12 2.56 9.05
C LYS A 47 -0.49 1.25 8.55
N GLU A 48 -1.26 0.17 8.44
CA GLU A 48 -0.76 -1.08 7.87
C GLU A 48 -0.44 -0.95 6.38
N GLU A 49 -1.29 -0.29 5.58
CA GLU A 49 -1.02 -0.10 4.14
C GLU A 49 0.22 0.79 3.90
N ALA A 50 0.45 1.78 4.77
CA ALA A 50 1.70 2.56 4.74
C ALA A 50 2.94 1.67 4.98
N LYS A 51 2.86 0.68 5.88
CA LYS A 51 3.95 -0.29 6.11
C LYS A 51 4.11 -1.23 4.93
N HIS A 52 3.02 -1.69 4.33
CA HIS A 52 3.06 -2.54 3.13
C HIS A 52 3.75 -1.81 1.97
N LYS A 53 3.35 -0.56 1.70
CA LYS A 53 4.00 0.28 0.70
C LYS A 53 5.49 0.47 0.95
N ALA A 54 5.89 0.70 2.20
CA ALA A 54 7.31 0.84 2.56
C ALA A 54 8.12 -0.43 2.28
N LYS A 55 7.56 -1.62 2.59
CA LYS A 55 8.19 -2.90 2.26
C LYS A 55 8.33 -3.09 0.75
N LEU A 56 7.29 -2.75 -0.03
CA LEU A 56 7.35 -2.82 -1.49
C LEU A 56 8.41 -1.89 -2.09
N GLN A 57 8.56 -0.68 -1.53
CA GLN A 57 9.64 0.24 -1.92
C GLN A 57 11.02 -0.36 -1.62
N GLU A 58 11.21 -0.95 -0.44
CA GLU A 58 12.48 -1.58 -0.07
C GLU A 58 12.84 -2.73 -1.02
N GLU A 59 11.87 -3.56 -1.40
CA GLU A 59 12.08 -4.65 -2.37
C GLU A 59 12.35 -4.11 -3.79
N LEU A 60 11.72 -3.01 -4.17
CA LEU A 60 12.01 -2.33 -5.44
C LEU A 60 13.46 -1.84 -5.46
N ASP A 61 13.87 -1.12 -4.42
CA ASP A 61 15.21 -0.54 -4.29
C ASP A 61 16.29 -1.63 -4.29
N LYS A 62 16.06 -2.76 -3.61
CA LYS A 62 16.96 -3.92 -3.65
C LYS A 62 17.12 -4.45 -5.07
N ASN A 63 16.02 -4.68 -5.80
CA ASN A 63 16.09 -5.23 -7.15
C ASN A 63 16.79 -4.27 -8.13
N TYR A 64 16.54 -2.96 -8.03
CA TYR A 64 17.26 -1.97 -8.84
C TYR A 64 18.78 -1.96 -8.61
N LEU A 65 19.25 -2.31 -7.40
CA LEU A 65 20.67 -2.40 -7.08
C LEU A 65 21.35 -3.67 -7.63
N TYR A 66 20.61 -4.75 -7.88
CA TYR A 66 21.17 -6.00 -8.43
C TYR A 66 21.21 -6.04 -9.97
N GLU A 67 20.47 -5.16 -10.65
CA GLU A 67 20.47 -5.07 -12.12
C GLU A 67 21.55 -4.11 -12.68
N MET A 68 22.30 -3.40 -11.83
CA MET A 68 23.50 -2.62 -12.18
C MET A 68 24.79 -3.43 -12.00
#